data_AF-A0A959UZP0-F1
#
_entry.id   AF-A0A959UZP0-F1
#
_cell.length_a   1.000
_cell.length_b   1.000
_cell.length_c   1.000
_cell.angle_alpha   90.00
_cell.angle_beta   90.00
_cell.angle_gamma   90.00
#
_symmetry.space_group_name_H-M   'P 1'
#
loop_
_entity.id
_entity.type
_entity.pdbx_description
1 polymer ?
#
loop_
_entity_poly.entity_id
_entity_poly.type
_entity_poly.pdbx_seq_one_letter_code
_entity_poly.pdbx_strand_id
1 'polypeptide(L)'
;KTYSKFTADYIYPVAISVHTDRIGMEYPMICFNGGRPEKDGTYSERSKYGMIGVITHEVGHNFFPMIINSDERQWTWMDEGLNTFVQYLTEQEWDKDYPSWRGKPRNIVDYMKGDPNATPDKVKARIEPIMTNSESLQQFGNNAYGKPCTALNILRETVMGRELFDHAFKTYCDRWKFKHPTPADFFRTMEDASGVDLDWFWRGWFYTTDHVDIELADLRYKRMDPRDPLLAEKEKRGDKSREVPDLSRQRNIDANLSFVVDRDPSTKDFYNSYDPLTATEREVAAYEKWKKGLKPEELALLNVDLHLYELSFKNIGGLVMPLILEWEYADGTKEVERIPAEIWRISDEIS
;
A
#
# COMPACT_ATOMS: atom_id res chain seq x y z
N LYS A 1 7.87 15.81 13.61
CA LYS A 1 6.47 16.31 13.54
C LYS A 1 5.51 15.18 13.18
N THR A 2 5.65 14.55 12.01
CA THR A 2 4.82 13.41 11.60
C THR A 2 4.87 12.24 12.59
N TYR A 3 6.06 11.87 13.08
CA TYR A 3 6.17 10.90 14.16
C TYR A 3 5.31 11.28 15.37
N SER A 4 5.47 12.49 15.93
CA SER A 4 4.69 12.89 17.10
C SER A 4 3.18 12.92 16.90
N LYS A 5 2.73 13.22 15.66
CA LYS A 5 1.32 13.13 15.29
C LYS A 5 0.81 11.70 15.48
N PHE A 6 1.50 10.70 14.92
CA PHE A 6 1.08 9.30 14.93
C PHE A 6 1.47 8.52 16.20
N THR A 7 2.48 8.96 16.96
CA THR A 7 3.00 8.26 18.14
C THR A 7 2.79 9.09 19.42
N ALA A 8 3.86 9.53 20.08
CA ALA A 8 3.88 10.36 21.28
C ALA A 8 4.62 11.68 21.02
N ASP A 9 4.57 12.64 21.94
CA ASP A 9 5.34 13.87 21.77
C ASP A 9 6.85 13.60 21.78
N TYR A 10 7.59 14.34 20.96
CA TYR A 10 9.06 14.33 21.02
C TYR A 10 9.50 15.01 22.32
N ILE A 11 10.09 14.25 23.25
CA ILE A 11 10.40 14.75 24.59
C ILE A 11 11.83 15.26 24.76
N TYR A 12 12.71 15.00 23.80
CA TYR A 12 14.11 15.41 23.91
C TYR A 12 14.30 16.89 23.53
N PRO A 13 15.27 17.59 24.13
CA PRO A 13 15.47 19.02 23.87
C PRO A 13 16.05 19.30 22.48
N VAL A 14 16.74 18.34 21.86
CA VAL A 14 17.38 18.49 20.55
C VAL A 14 17.26 17.20 19.73
N ALA A 15 17.39 17.34 18.40
CA ALA A 15 17.55 16.24 17.46
C ALA A 15 18.71 16.58 16.53
N ILE A 16 19.79 15.82 16.60
CA ILE A 16 21.03 16.04 15.86
C ILE A 16 21.14 14.94 14.81
N SER A 17 21.24 15.35 13.55
CA SER A 17 21.58 14.45 12.44
C SER A 17 23.03 14.68 12.05
N VAL A 18 23.89 13.72 12.37
CA VAL A 18 25.31 13.72 12.01
C VAL A 18 25.48 12.96 10.71
N HIS A 19 26.16 13.59 9.77
CA HIS A 19 26.42 12.98 8.47
C HIS A 19 27.58 11.99 8.54
N THR A 20 27.42 10.81 7.96
CA THR A 20 28.48 9.79 7.85
C THR A 20 28.59 9.25 6.43
N ASP A 21 29.68 8.53 6.14
CA ASP A 21 29.92 8.00 4.79
C ASP A 21 28.89 6.92 4.42
N ARG A 22 28.59 5.96 5.31
CA ARG A 22 27.83 4.74 4.95
C ARG A 22 26.94 4.12 6.04
N ILE A 23 26.79 4.72 7.22
CA ILE A 23 26.03 4.08 8.31
C ILE A 23 24.74 4.83 8.62
N GLY A 24 23.69 4.06 8.98
CA GLY A 24 22.58 4.49 9.82
C GLY A 24 22.88 4.01 11.24
N MET A 25 22.72 4.87 12.25
CA MET A 25 22.83 4.46 13.64
C MET A 25 22.12 5.46 14.55
N GLU A 26 21.28 4.93 15.41
CA GLU A 26 20.35 5.64 16.26
C GLU A 26 20.83 5.71 17.70
N TYR A 27 21.10 6.92 18.19
CA TYR A 27 21.20 7.19 19.62
C TYR A 27 20.18 8.27 19.99
N PRO A 28 19.69 8.29 21.24
CA PRO A 28 18.82 9.36 21.70
C PRO A 28 19.44 10.72 21.40
N MET A 29 18.68 11.58 20.71
CA MET A 29 19.08 12.93 20.28
C MET A 29 20.18 13.02 19.22
N ILE A 30 20.90 11.95 18.88
CA ILE A 30 21.99 11.98 17.91
C ILE A 30 21.94 10.75 17.00
N CYS A 31 21.59 10.96 15.74
CA CYS A 31 21.62 9.93 14.72
C CYS A 31 22.78 10.14 13.75
N PHE A 32 23.33 9.04 13.26
CA PHE A 32 24.35 9.02 12.22
C PHE A 32 23.68 8.59 10.91
N ASN A 33 23.74 9.44 9.89
CA ASN A 33 23.00 9.25 8.64
C ASN A 33 23.94 9.17 7.46
N GLY A 34 23.84 8.08 6.70
CA GLY A 34 24.64 7.83 5.52
C GLY A 34 24.13 8.54 4.26
N GLY A 35 25.02 8.63 3.28
CA GLY A 35 24.80 9.34 2.01
C GLY A 35 25.45 10.72 2.06
N ARG A 36 26.11 11.15 0.97
CA ARG A 36 26.75 12.45 0.89
C ARG A 36 26.60 13.01 -0.52
N PRO A 37 26.33 14.32 -0.66
CA PRO A 37 26.55 14.99 -1.94
C PRO A 37 28.02 14.85 -2.37
N GLU A 38 28.25 14.94 -3.66
CA GLU A 38 29.58 15.05 -4.23
C GLU A 38 30.30 16.30 -3.69
N LYS A 39 31.62 16.38 -3.89
CA LYS A 39 32.43 17.49 -3.37
C LYS A 39 31.98 18.87 -3.88
N ASP A 40 31.34 18.91 -5.04
CA ASP A 40 30.77 20.11 -5.65
C ASP A 40 29.33 20.42 -5.20
N GLY A 41 28.76 19.61 -4.30
CA GLY A 41 27.41 19.74 -3.78
C GLY A 41 26.33 19.08 -4.65
N THR A 42 26.69 18.46 -5.78
CA THR A 42 25.74 17.72 -6.62
C THR A 42 25.38 16.36 -6.00
N TYR A 43 24.24 15.79 -6.39
CA TYR A 43 23.80 14.48 -5.90
C TYR A 43 22.87 13.82 -6.89
N SER A 44 22.84 12.49 -6.89
CA SER A 44 21.88 11.72 -7.68
C SER A 44 20.50 11.72 -7.03
N GLU A 45 19.45 11.43 -7.80
CA GLU A 45 18.09 11.20 -7.28
C GLU A 45 18.08 10.09 -6.21
N ARG A 46 18.81 9.01 -6.46
CA ARG A 46 18.98 7.91 -5.50
C ARG A 46 19.60 8.40 -4.19
N SER A 47 20.60 9.26 -4.26
CA SER A 47 21.24 9.85 -3.07
C SER A 47 20.26 10.74 -2.31
N LYS A 48 19.48 11.57 -3.01
CA LYS A 48 18.45 12.44 -2.39
C LYS A 48 17.45 11.63 -1.58
N TYR A 49 16.74 10.69 -2.21
CA TYR A 49 15.69 9.93 -1.53
C TYR A 49 16.25 8.91 -0.53
N GLY A 50 17.44 8.35 -0.80
CA GLY A 50 18.15 7.51 0.15
C GLY A 50 18.47 8.26 1.44
N MET A 51 19.03 9.48 1.34
CA MET A 51 19.36 10.30 2.51
C MET A 51 18.12 10.74 3.28
N ILE A 52 17.05 11.19 2.60
CA ILE A 52 15.80 11.57 3.26
C ILE A 52 15.20 10.36 4.01
N GLY A 53 15.19 9.19 3.38
CA GLY A 53 14.71 7.95 4.00
C GLY A 53 15.50 7.56 5.24
N VAL A 54 16.84 7.54 5.15
CA VAL A 54 17.72 7.21 6.28
C VAL A 54 17.52 8.22 7.42
N ILE A 55 17.59 9.52 7.16
CA ILE A 55 17.38 10.54 8.21
C ILE A 55 16.01 10.37 8.88
N THR A 56 14.97 10.09 8.11
CA THR A 56 13.62 9.88 8.64
C THR A 56 13.54 8.63 9.51
N HIS A 57 14.25 7.57 9.15
CA HIS A 57 14.33 6.33 9.91
C HIS A 57 15.09 6.52 11.22
N GLU A 58 16.31 7.08 11.16
CA GLU A 58 17.16 7.24 12.35
C GLU A 58 16.60 8.27 13.34
N VAL A 59 15.99 9.35 12.85
CA VAL A 59 15.26 10.28 13.74
C VAL A 59 14.04 9.60 14.34
N GLY A 60 13.38 8.73 13.58
CA GLY A 60 12.25 7.94 14.03
C GLY A 60 12.56 7.03 15.22
N HIS A 61 13.82 6.58 15.32
CA HIS A 61 14.23 5.77 16.45
C HIS A 61 14.19 6.48 17.80
N ASN A 62 14.13 7.82 17.84
CA ASN A 62 13.82 8.54 19.09
C ASN A 62 12.45 8.17 19.66
N PHE A 63 11.55 7.59 18.86
CA PHE A 63 10.28 7.03 19.32
C PHE A 63 10.39 5.53 19.59
N PHE A 64 10.86 4.76 18.61
CA PHE A 64 11.03 3.30 18.73
C PHE A 64 12.51 2.93 18.57
N PRO A 65 13.23 2.43 19.59
CA PRO A 65 12.74 2.05 20.91
C PRO A 65 12.87 3.15 21.98
N MET A 66 13.40 4.34 21.67
CA MET A 66 13.91 5.22 22.74
C MET A 66 12.83 5.78 23.67
N ILE A 67 11.60 6.01 23.18
CA ILE A 67 10.43 6.36 24.01
C ILE A 67 9.58 5.12 24.31
N ILE A 68 9.37 4.24 23.33
CA ILE A 68 8.60 2.99 23.47
C ILE A 68 9.58 1.81 23.35
N ASN A 69 10.02 1.27 24.48
CA ASN A 69 11.24 0.45 24.55
C ASN A 69 10.96 -1.06 24.38
N SER A 70 11.00 -1.55 23.15
CA SER A 70 10.90 -2.99 22.85
C SER A 70 12.23 -3.74 23.06
N ASP A 71 12.13 -5.06 23.28
CA ASP A 71 13.30 -5.95 23.30
C ASP A 71 13.68 -6.31 21.86
N GLU A 72 14.50 -5.47 21.23
CA GLU A 72 14.97 -5.63 19.84
C GLU A 72 15.60 -7.00 19.60
N ARG A 73 16.32 -7.56 20.57
CA ARG A 73 17.03 -8.85 20.42
C ARG A 73 16.05 -10.02 20.30
N GLN A 74 14.86 -9.90 20.88
CA GLN A 74 13.80 -10.89 20.72
C GLN A 74 12.86 -10.54 19.57
N TRP A 75 12.53 -9.27 19.42
CA TRP A 75 11.44 -8.78 18.57
C TRP A 75 11.86 -7.57 17.73
N THR A 76 12.92 -7.71 16.93
CA THR A 76 13.47 -6.60 16.11
C THR A 76 12.41 -5.86 15.30
N TRP A 77 11.38 -6.55 14.82
CA TRP A 77 10.30 -5.90 14.06
C TRP A 77 9.54 -4.82 14.86
N MET A 78 9.52 -4.88 16.19
CA MET A 78 8.90 -3.85 17.01
C MET A 78 9.68 -2.54 16.95
N ASP A 79 11.00 -2.62 16.87
CA ASP A 79 11.85 -1.45 16.69
C ASP A 79 11.77 -1.02 15.22
N GLU A 80 12.16 -1.92 14.33
CA GLU A 80 12.42 -1.62 12.93
C GLU A 80 11.17 -1.53 12.08
N GLY A 81 10.20 -2.41 12.33
CA GLY A 81 8.96 -2.49 11.58
C GLY A 81 7.99 -1.37 11.94
N LEU A 82 7.83 -1.07 13.25
CA LEU A 82 7.02 0.07 13.70
C LEU A 82 7.65 1.39 13.25
N ASN A 83 8.97 1.53 13.37
CA ASN A 83 9.69 2.71 12.88
C ASN A 83 9.54 2.85 11.35
N THR A 84 9.76 1.79 10.58
CA THR A 84 9.59 1.79 9.11
C THR A 84 8.17 2.15 8.70
N PHE A 85 7.16 1.73 9.46
CA PHE A 85 5.77 2.10 9.19
C PHE A 85 5.55 3.62 9.35
N VAL A 86 6.03 4.23 10.44
CA VAL A 86 5.89 5.68 10.64
C VAL A 86 6.81 6.49 9.70
N GLN A 87 7.96 5.94 9.33
CA GLN A 87 8.80 6.44 8.24
C GLN A 87 7.99 6.49 6.94
N TYR A 88 7.33 5.39 6.57
CA TYR A 88 6.50 5.35 5.37
C TYR A 88 5.42 6.43 5.39
N LEU A 89 4.70 6.60 6.52
CA LEU A 89 3.73 7.69 6.65
C LEU A 89 4.36 9.07 6.47
N THR A 90 5.56 9.27 7.01
CA THR A 90 6.31 10.53 6.87
C THR A 90 6.75 10.79 5.44
N GLU A 91 7.21 9.77 4.73
CA GLU A 91 7.57 9.85 3.31
C GLU A 91 6.36 10.18 2.44
N GLN A 92 5.20 9.58 2.71
CA GLN A 92 3.96 9.86 1.96
C GLN A 92 3.36 11.24 2.27
N GLU A 93 3.64 11.81 3.44
CA GLU A 93 3.34 13.22 3.75
C GLU A 93 4.36 14.20 3.13
N TRP A 94 5.57 13.74 2.81
CA TRP A 94 6.64 14.57 2.25
C TRP A 94 6.40 14.92 0.77
N ASP A 95 6.07 13.92 -0.03
CA ASP A 95 5.75 14.07 -1.46
C ASP A 95 4.72 13.03 -1.88
N LYS A 96 3.73 13.42 -2.70
CA LYS A 96 2.73 12.47 -3.22
C LYS A 96 3.35 11.37 -4.08
N ASP A 97 4.45 11.69 -4.74
CA ASP A 97 5.17 10.77 -5.61
C ASP A 97 6.45 10.27 -4.93
N TYR A 98 6.57 10.41 -3.59
CA TYR A 98 7.75 9.93 -2.88
C TYR A 98 7.96 8.44 -3.18
N PRO A 99 9.15 8.03 -3.65
CA PRO A 99 9.41 6.67 -4.07
C PRO A 99 9.74 5.77 -2.87
N SER A 100 8.80 5.62 -1.94
CA SER A 100 8.95 4.77 -0.77
C SER A 100 9.29 3.34 -1.17
N TRP A 101 10.42 2.85 -0.66
CA TRP A 101 10.87 1.49 -0.95
C TRP A 101 9.99 0.47 -0.22
N ARG A 102 9.63 0.71 1.04
CA ARG A 102 8.84 -0.21 1.87
C ARG A 102 7.41 0.28 2.05
N GLY A 103 6.56 -0.57 2.63
CA GLY A 103 5.16 -0.26 2.97
C GLY A 103 4.14 -0.59 1.88
N LYS A 104 4.44 -0.35 0.60
CA LYS A 104 3.51 -0.71 -0.49
C LYS A 104 3.47 -2.25 -0.68
N PRO A 105 2.29 -2.90 -0.71
CA PRO A 105 2.19 -4.36 -0.84
C PRO A 105 2.94 -4.94 -2.04
N ARG A 106 2.92 -4.25 -3.19
CA ARG A 106 3.65 -4.66 -4.40
C ARG A 106 5.17 -4.81 -4.20
N ASN A 107 5.75 -4.08 -3.25
CA ASN A 107 7.20 -4.05 -3.03
C ASN A 107 7.69 -5.24 -2.18
N ILE A 108 6.80 -5.99 -1.53
CA ILE A 108 7.17 -7.16 -0.71
C ILE A 108 6.80 -8.50 -1.35
N VAL A 109 6.18 -8.48 -2.55
CA VAL A 109 5.67 -9.67 -3.24
C VAL A 109 6.73 -10.76 -3.40
N ASP A 110 7.95 -10.40 -3.79
CA ASP A 110 9.02 -11.38 -3.99
C ASP A 110 9.41 -12.11 -2.70
N TYR A 111 9.38 -11.41 -1.56
CA TYR A 111 9.59 -12.04 -0.25
C TYR A 111 8.40 -12.90 0.15
N MET A 112 7.17 -12.42 -0.09
CA MET A 112 5.93 -13.15 0.24
C MET A 112 5.74 -14.43 -0.57
N LYS A 113 6.38 -14.54 -1.74
CA LYS A 113 6.43 -15.77 -2.56
C LYS A 113 7.52 -16.75 -2.11
N GLY A 114 8.25 -16.45 -1.04
CA GLY A 114 9.32 -17.29 -0.55
C GLY A 114 8.83 -18.68 -0.10
N ASP A 115 9.75 -19.64 -0.11
CA ASP A 115 9.58 -20.99 0.41
C ASP A 115 10.15 -21.07 1.84
N PRO A 116 9.34 -21.38 2.86
CA PRO A 116 9.83 -21.51 4.24
C PRO A 116 10.83 -22.67 4.40
N ASN A 117 10.84 -23.63 3.46
CA ASN A 117 11.73 -24.79 3.45
C ASN A 117 12.94 -24.60 2.52
N ALA A 118 13.17 -23.38 2.02
CA ALA A 118 14.33 -23.09 1.18
C ALA A 118 15.63 -23.53 1.87
N THR A 119 16.49 -24.19 1.11
CA THR A 119 17.79 -24.66 1.61
C THR A 119 18.68 -23.49 2.02
N PRO A 120 19.63 -23.66 2.96
CA PRO A 120 20.45 -22.56 3.46
C PRO A 120 21.26 -21.81 2.40
N ASP A 121 21.57 -22.43 1.26
CA ASP A 121 22.23 -21.81 0.11
C ASP A 121 21.30 -20.91 -0.73
N LYS A 122 19.98 -20.98 -0.49
CA LYS A 122 18.93 -20.23 -1.19
C LYS A 122 18.24 -19.20 -0.29
N VAL A 123 19.02 -18.47 0.52
CA VAL A 123 18.53 -17.44 1.47
C VAL A 123 17.48 -16.50 0.86
N LYS A 124 17.69 -15.99 -0.37
CA LYS A 124 16.75 -15.06 -1.01
C LYS A 124 15.37 -15.64 -1.33
N ALA A 125 15.27 -16.97 -1.46
CA ALA A 125 14.02 -17.67 -1.67
C ALA A 125 13.32 -18.00 -0.34
N ARG A 126 13.96 -17.78 0.82
CA ARG A 126 13.40 -18.16 2.12
C ARG A 126 12.41 -17.12 2.64
N ILE A 127 11.30 -17.56 3.22
CA ILE A 127 10.41 -16.70 4.01
C ILE A 127 10.37 -17.19 5.45
N GLU A 128 10.26 -16.26 6.40
CA GLU A 128 10.12 -16.55 7.81
C GLU A 128 8.93 -15.76 8.42
N PRO A 129 8.26 -16.29 9.46
CA PRO A 129 7.29 -15.50 10.24
C PRO A 129 7.94 -14.24 10.81
N ILE A 130 7.20 -13.14 10.97
CA ILE A 130 7.70 -11.90 11.59
C ILE A 130 8.16 -12.17 13.04
N MET A 131 7.47 -13.10 13.71
CA MET A 131 7.78 -13.52 15.09
C MET A 131 9.01 -14.44 15.21
N THR A 132 9.79 -14.61 14.14
CA THR A 132 11.04 -15.38 14.21
C THR A 132 12.07 -14.61 15.02
N ASN A 133 12.75 -15.30 15.94
CA ASN A 133 13.79 -14.68 16.77
C ASN A 133 14.88 -14.05 15.88
N SER A 134 15.32 -12.86 16.26
CA SER A 134 16.23 -12.01 15.49
C SER A 134 17.55 -12.68 15.09
N GLU A 135 18.10 -13.55 15.95
CA GLU A 135 19.35 -14.26 15.69
C GLU A 135 19.20 -15.37 14.64
N SER A 136 17.97 -15.78 14.36
CA SER A 136 17.65 -16.85 13.41
C SER A 136 17.21 -16.34 12.03
N LEU A 137 17.08 -15.02 11.86
CA LEU A 137 16.64 -14.39 10.61
C LEU A 137 17.70 -14.49 9.52
N GLN A 138 17.35 -15.04 8.36
CA GLN A 138 18.24 -15.02 7.19
C GLN A 138 17.95 -13.83 6.28
N GLN A 139 16.68 -13.41 6.17
CA GLN A 139 16.27 -12.21 5.41
C GLN A 139 15.86 -11.06 6.34
N PHE A 140 16.81 -10.58 7.15
CA PHE A 140 16.60 -9.55 8.17
C PHE A 140 15.87 -8.30 7.63
N GLY A 141 16.32 -7.73 6.51
CA GLY A 141 15.73 -6.53 5.92
C GLY A 141 14.26 -6.66 5.50
N ASN A 142 13.84 -7.84 5.06
CA ASN A 142 12.45 -8.08 4.68
C ASN A 142 11.58 -8.44 5.89
N ASN A 143 12.12 -9.24 6.83
CA ASN A 143 11.38 -9.71 7.99
C ASN A 143 11.22 -8.62 9.07
N ALA A 144 12.29 -7.89 9.40
CA ALA A 144 12.26 -6.88 10.47
C ALA A 144 11.63 -5.55 10.02
N TYR A 145 11.73 -5.19 8.73
CA TYR A 145 11.29 -3.87 8.22
C TYR A 145 10.14 -4.00 7.22
N GLY A 146 10.37 -4.74 6.13
CA GLY A 146 9.50 -4.75 4.95
C GLY A 146 8.11 -5.32 5.22
N LYS A 147 8.06 -6.59 5.61
CA LYS A 147 6.82 -7.33 5.88
C LYS A 147 5.98 -6.69 7.00
N PRO A 148 6.54 -6.27 8.16
CA PRO A 148 5.77 -5.59 9.20
C PRO A 148 5.21 -4.23 8.74
N CYS A 149 6.02 -3.42 8.05
CA CYS A 149 5.56 -2.13 7.51
C CYS A 149 4.41 -2.33 6.51
N THR A 150 4.53 -3.31 5.60
CA THR A 150 3.45 -3.65 4.67
C THR A 150 2.21 -4.17 5.39
N ALA A 151 2.37 -5.04 6.38
CA ALA A 151 1.25 -5.56 7.18
C ALA A 151 0.48 -4.41 7.84
N LEU A 152 1.18 -3.51 8.54
CA LEU A 152 0.56 -2.36 9.20
C LEU A 152 -0.09 -1.40 8.21
N ASN A 153 0.49 -1.23 7.03
CA ASN A 153 -0.12 -0.43 5.97
C ASN A 153 -1.41 -1.07 5.45
N ILE A 154 -1.45 -2.39 5.25
CA ILE A 154 -2.69 -3.11 4.88
C ILE A 154 -3.72 -3.00 6.00
N LEU A 155 -3.30 -3.19 7.24
CA LEU A 155 -4.17 -3.11 8.41
C LEU A 155 -4.83 -1.73 8.50
N ARG A 156 -4.05 -0.66 8.31
CA ARG A 156 -4.52 0.72 8.31
C ARG A 156 -5.40 1.07 7.12
N GLU A 157 -4.96 0.73 5.91
CA GLU A 157 -5.58 1.24 4.68
C GLU A 157 -6.78 0.40 4.23
N THR A 158 -6.79 -0.89 4.58
CA THR A 158 -7.75 -1.88 4.07
C THR A 158 -8.63 -2.50 5.15
N VAL A 159 -8.08 -2.86 6.32
CA VAL A 159 -8.82 -3.63 7.34
C VAL A 159 -9.56 -2.71 8.32
N MET A 160 -8.84 -1.83 9.00
CA MET A 160 -9.39 -0.99 10.08
C MET A 160 -9.86 0.38 9.58
N GLY A 161 -9.27 0.88 8.49
CA GLY A 161 -9.38 2.29 8.11
C GLY A 161 -8.47 3.19 8.95
N ARG A 162 -8.16 4.37 8.41
CA ARG A 162 -7.14 5.28 8.97
C ARG A 162 -7.49 5.77 10.37
N GLU A 163 -8.74 6.16 10.60
CA GLU A 163 -9.16 6.76 11.86
C GLU A 163 -9.00 5.78 13.03
N LEU A 164 -9.57 4.58 12.91
CA LEU A 164 -9.48 3.54 13.95
C LEU A 164 -8.04 3.08 14.15
N PHE A 165 -7.31 2.86 13.06
CA PHE A 165 -5.91 2.44 13.15
C PHE A 165 -5.06 3.53 13.82
N ASP A 166 -5.14 4.77 13.37
CA ASP A 166 -4.31 5.87 13.89
C ASP A 166 -4.62 6.13 15.37
N HIS A 167 -5.90 6.03 15.76
CA HIS A 167 -6.31 6.11 17.15
C HIS A 167 -5.72 4.97 17.99
N ALA A 168 -5.84 3.72 17.54
CA ALA A 168 -5.35 2.55 18.25
C ALA A 168 -3.82 2.53 18.36
N PHE A 169 -3.12 2.89 17.27
CA PHE A 169 -1.67 2.97 17.20
C PHE A 169 -1.11 4.07 18.12
N LYS A 170 -1.76 5.24 18.12
CA LYS A 170 -1.42 6.32 19.05
C LYS A 170 -1.67 5.92 20.50
N THR A 171 -2.79 5.22 20.75
CA THR A 171 -3.12 4.70 22.08
C THR A 171 -2.07 3.70 22.58
N TYR A 172 -1.55 2.83 21.70
CA TYR A 172 -0.41 1.96 22.02
C TYR A 172 0.82 2.79 22.44
N CYS A 173 1.20 3.77 21.63
CA CYS A 173 2.35 4.62 21.95
C CYS A 173 2.18 5.34 23.30
N ASP A 174 0.98 5.84 23.60
CA ASP A 174 0.69 6.53 24.85
C ASP A 174 0.64 5.60 26.08
N ARG A 175 0.13 4.37 25.92
CA ARG A 175 0.09 3.37 27.00
C ARG A 175 1.50 2.89 27.37
N TRP A 176 2.37 2.78 26.37
CA TRP A 176 3.66 2.12 26.49
C TRP A 176 4.88 3.04 26.42
N LYS A 177 4.68 4.36 26.31
CA LYS A 177 5.77 5.33 26.51
C LYS A 177 6.45 5.13 27.87
N PHE A 178 7.77 5.07 27.84
CA PHE A 178 8.66 4.81 28.98
C PHE A 178 8.45 3.45 29.65
N LYS A 179 7.96 2.46 28.90
CA LYS A 179 7.78 1.07 29.33
C LYS A 179 8.36 0.10 28.31
N HIS A 180 8.31 -1.19 28.65
CA HIS A 180 8.80 -2.29 27.82
C HIS A 180 7.67 -3.17 27.29
N PRO A 181 6.99 -2.79 26.19
CA PRO A 181 5.94 -3.61 25.60
C PRO A 181 6.51 -4.86 24.92
N THR A 182 5.73 -5.93 24.95
CA THR A 182 5.91 -7.12 24.13
C THR A 182 4.99 -7.08 22.91
N PRO A 183 5.15 -7.98 21.91
CA PRO A 183 4.21 -8.11 20.79
C PRO A 183 2.75 -8.23 21.23
N ALA A 184 2.48 -8.98 22.29
CA ALA A 184 1.13 -9.16 22.82
C ALA A 184 0.50 -7.85 23.32
N ASP A 185 1.30 -6.94 23.85
CA ASP A 185 0.85 -5.63 24.32
C ASP A 185 0.46 -4.71 23.15
N PHE A 186 1.19 -4.80 22.04
CA PHE A 186 0.84 -4.14 20.79
C PHE A 186 -0.48 -4.70 20.23
N PHE A 187 -0.56 -6.03 20.01
CA PHE A 187 -1.76 -6.67 19.45
C PHE A 187 -3.02 -6.38 20.26
N ARG A 188 -2.96 -6.58 21.59
CA ARG A 188 -4.08 -6.30 22.48
C ARG A 188 -4.49 -4.83 22.48
N THR A 189 -3.52 -3.90 22.40
CA THR A 189 -3.88 -2.48 22.36
C THR A 189 -4.55 -2.11 21.03
N MET A 190 -4.07 -2.67 19.92
CA MET A 190 -4.68 -2.44 18.61
C MET A 190 -6.12 -2.94 18.57
N GLU A 191 -6.41 -4.11 19.15
CA GLU A 191 -7.77 -4.67 19.24
C GLU A 191 -8.66 -3.90 20.23
N ASP A 192 -8.19 -3.71 21.46
CA ASP A 192 -8.96 -3.04 22.53
C ASP A 192 -9.34 -1.60 22.17
N ALA A 193 -8.40 -0.83 21.59
CA ALA A 193 -8.65 0.57 21.25
C ALA A 193 -9.46 0.75 19.96
N SER A 194 -9.48 -0.25 19.07
CA SER A 194 -10.25 -0.18 17.82
C SER A 194 -11.60 -0.87 17.88
N GLY A 195 -11.78 -1.82 18.81
CA GLY A 195 -12.94 -2.70 18.87
C GLY A 195 -13.01 -3.72 17.72
N VAL A 196 -11.93 -3.90 16.96
CA VAL A 196 -11.85 -4.84 15.82
C VAL A 196 -11.16 -6.13 16.28
N ASP A 197 -11.71 -7.29 15.89
CA ASP A 197 -11.07 -8.59 16.08
C ASP A 197 -9.95 -8.77 15.04
N LEU A 198 -8.70 -8.80 15.50
CA LEU A 198 -7.51 -8.83 14.65
C LEU A 198 -6.71 -10.12 14.83
N ASP A 199 -7.21 -11.10 15.59
CA ASP A 199 -6.54 -12.38 15.86
C ASP A 199 -6.15 -13.09 14.54
N TRP A 200 -7.07 -13.08 13.56
CA TRP A 200 -6.81 -13.66 12.23
C TRP A 200 -5.66 -12.94 11.52
N PHE A 201 -5.59 -11.61 11.65
CA PHE A 201 -4.60 -10.78 11.00
C PHE A 201 -3.22 -11.00 11.64
N TRP A 202 -3.15 -10.99 12.97
CA TRP A 202 -1.92 -11.24 13.71
C TRP A 202 -1.40 -12.64 13.45
N ARG A 203 -2.24 -13.67 13.61
CA ARG A 203 -1.88 -15.05 13.34
C ARG A 203 -1.33 -15.18 11.92
N GLY A 204 -2.06 -14.64 10.96
CA GLY A 204 -1.69 -14.69 9.57
C GLY A 204 -0.34 -14.01 9.26
N TRP A 205 -0.29 -12.69 9.44
CA TRP A 205 0.87 -11.91 9.01
C TRP A 205 2.10 -12.10 9.90
N PHE A 206 1.93 -12.30 11.20
CA PHE A 206 3.04 -12.29 12.15
C PHE A 206 3.55 -13.67 12.52
N TYR A 207 2.64 -14.64 12.66
CA TYR A 207 2.99 -15.98 13.14
C TYR A 207 3.14 -17.03 12.03
N THR A 208 2.73 -16.73 10.80
CA THR A 208 2.86 -17.68 9.67
C THR A 208 3.65 -17.10 8.49
N THR A 209 3.92 -17.97 7.53
CA THR A 209 4.42 -17.64 6.19
C THR A 209 3.35 -17.85 5.13
N ASP A 210 2.09 -17.92 5.53
CA ASP A 210 0.98 -18.14 4.62
C ASP A 210 0.89 -16.96 3.65
N HIS A 211 0.37 -17.23 2.45
CA HIS A 211 0.11 -16.22 1.43
C HIS A 211 -1.40 -16.16 1.16
N VAL A 212 -1.84 -15.04 0.60
CA VAL A 212 -3.23 -14.87 0.19
C VAL A 212 -3.42 -15.60 -1.14
N ASP A 213 -4.30 -16.58 -1.19
CA ASP A 213 -4.64 -17.33 -2.41
C ASP A 213 -6.16 -17.32 -2.62
N ILE A 214 -6.64 -16.28 -3.30
CA ILE A 214 -8.05 -16.05 -3.59
C ILE A 214 -8.27 -16.14 -5.10
N GLU A 215 -9.12 -17.07 -5.50
CA GLU A 215 -9.51 -17.29 -6.90
C GLU A 215 -10.84 -16.58 -7.19
N LEU A 216 -10.90 -15.92 -8.36
CA LEU A 216 -12.16 -15.58 -9.01
C LEU A 216 -12.64 -16.83 -9.76
N ALA A 217 -13.50 -17.61 -9.11
CA ALA A 217 -13.87 -18.96 -9.55
C ALA A 217 -14.87 -18.96 -10.71
N ASP A 218 -15.80 -17.98 -10.75
CA ASP A 218 -16.74 -17.83 -11.86
C ASP A 218 -17.08 -16.35 -12.07
N LEU A 219 -17.12 -15.93 -13.33
CA LEU A 219 -17.65 -14.64 -13.76
C LEU A 219 -18.76 -14.92 -14.75
N ARG A 220 -20.02 -14.85 -14.29
CA ARG A 220 -21.16 -14.94 -15.19
C ARG A 220 -21.52 -13.54 -15.63
N TYR A 221 -21.01 -13.21 -16.80
CA TYR A 221 -21.33 -12.00 -17.50
C TYR A 221 -22.37 -12.26 -18.58
N LYS A 222 -23.47 -11.51 -18.54
CA LYS A 222 -24.47 -11.51 -19.60
C LYS A 222 -24.71 -10.08 -20.06
N ARG A 223 -24.27 -9.77 -21.29
CA ARG A 223 -24.57 -8.52 -22.01
C ARG A 223 -25.06 -8.87 -23.40
N MET A 224 -26.01 -8.10 -23.93
CA MET A 224 -26.28 -8.08 -25.37
C MET A 224 -25.37 -7.03 -26.01
N ASP A 225 -24.60 -7.47 -27.02
CA ASP A 225 -23.52 -6.68 -27.64
C ASP A 225 -24.03 -5.51 -28.50
N PRO A 226 -23.57 -4.27 -28.26
CA PRO A 226 -23.78 -3.16 -29.20
C PRO A 226 -22.68 -3.20 -30.28
N ARG A 227 -23.07 -3.45 -31.53
CA ARG A 227 -22.17 -3.54 -32.69
C ARG A 227 -21.68 -2.18 -33.24
N ASP A 228 -21.49 -1.17 -32.38
CA ASP A 228 -21.09 0.21 -32.76
C ASP A 228 -19.57 0.48 -32.59
N PRO A 229 -18.79 0.67 -33.68
CA PRO A 229 -17.36 0.97 -33.66
C PRO A 229 -16.98 2.35 -33.06
N LEU A 230 -17.88 3.34 -33.06
CA LEU A 230 -17.63 4.65 -32.42
C LEU A 230 -17.66 4.55 -30.90
N LEU A 231 -18.44 3.60 -30.36
CA LEU A 231 -18.48 3.30 -28.94
C LEU A 231 -17.20 2.56 -28.49
N ALA A 232 -16.75 1.58 -29.28
CA ALA A 232 -15.57 0.75 -28.97
C ALA A 232 -14.24 1.53 -28.93
N GLU A 233 -14.04 2.54 -29.77
CA GLU A 233 -12.83 3.39 -29.73
C GLU A 233 -12.89 4.48 -28.65
N LYS A 234 -14.10 4.93 -28.26
CA LYS A 234 -14.28 5.78 -27.09
C LYS A 234 -13.97 5.02 -25.79
N GLU A 235 -14.28 3.73 -25.75
CA GLU A 235 -13.96 2.82 -24.63
C GLU A 235 -12.43 2.60 -24.49
N LYS A 236 -11.69 2.33 -25.57
CA LYS A 236 -10.22 2.22 -25.52
C LYS A 236 -9.51 3.51 -25.07
N ARG A 237 -10.07 4.68 -25.38
CA ARG A 237 -9.56 5.97 -24.89
C ARG A 237 -9.78 6.13 -23.38
N GLY A 238 -10.89 5.60 -22.86
CA GLY A 238 -11.18 5.53 -21.42
C GLY A 238 -10.22 4.61 -20.69
N ASP A 239 -9.96 3.41 -21.21
CA ASP A 239 -9.13 2.39 -20.53
C ASP A 239 -7.69 2.84 -20.27
N LYS A 240 -7.12 3.68 -21.15
CA LYS A 240 -5.78 4.23 -20.95
C LYS A 240 -5.73 5.43 -19.99
N SER A 241 -6.85 6.15 -19.81
CA SER A 241 -7.00 7.18 -18.77
C SER A 241 -7.40 6.62 -17.39
N ARG A 242 -7.79 5.34 -17.33
CA ARG A 242 -8.24 4.61 -16.14
C ARG A 242 -7.14 3.84 -15.41
N GLU A 243 -5.87 4.01 -15.80
CA GLU A 243 -4.77 3.48 -14.98
C GLU A 243 -4.85 4.09 -13.57
N VAL A 244 -5.15 3.24 -12.60
CA VAL A 244 -5.45 3.66 -11.23
C VAL A 244 -4.17 4.22 -10.58
N PRO A 245 -4.12 5.52 -10.20
CA PRO A 245 -3.04 6.02 -9.38
C PRO A 245 -3.04 5.29 -8.03
N ASP A 246 -1.86 5.00 -7.47
CA ASP A 246 -1.80 4.23 -6.23
C ASP A 246 -2.55 4.90 -5.07
N LEU A 247 -3.03 4.10 -4.12
CA LEU A 247 -3.95 4.54 -3.05
C LEU A 247 -3.44 5.78 -2.28
N SER A 248 -2.12 5.91 -2.13
CA SER A 248 -1.48 7.08 -1.52
C SER A 248 -1.71 8.35 -2.34
N ARG A 249 -1.48 8.27 -3.65
CA ARG A 249 -1.70 9.38 -4.58
C ARG A 249 -3.17 9.78 -4.63
N GLN A 250 -4.07 8.81 -4.64
CA GLN A 250 -5.51 9.09 -4.57
C GLN A 250 -5.89 9.81 -3.26
N ARG A 251 -5.49 9.27 -2.10
CA ARG A 251 -5.81 9.89 -0.81
C ARG A 251 -5.14 11.26 -0.61
N ASN A 252 -4.00 11.51 -1.23
CA ASN A 252 -3.33 12.82 -1.21
C ASN A 252 -4.11 13.85 -2.04
N ILE A 253 -4.68 13.44 -3.17
CA ILE A 253 -5.57 14.29 -3.98
C ILE A 253 -6.87 14.56 -3.21
N ASP A 254 -7.50 13.54 -2.62
CA ASP A 254 -8.74 13.68 -1.86
C ASP A 254 -8.57 14.55 -0.60
N ALA A 255 -7.38 14.50 0.02
CA ALA A 255 -7.01 15.35 1.15
C ALA A 255 -6.61 16.78 0.74
N ASN A 256 -6.69 17.12 -0.56
CA ASN A 256 -6.35 18.42 -1.10
C ASN A 256 -4.92 18.87 -0.74
N LEU A 257 -3.97 17.94 -0.74
CA LEU A 257 -2.57 18.27 -0.46
C LEU A 257 -2.04 19.23 -1.53
N SER A 258 -1.50 20.37 -1.09
CA SER A 258 -0.83 21.29 -2.00
C SER A 258 0.44 20.64 -2.54
N PHE A 259 0.51 20.25 -3.80
CA PHE A 259 1.72 19.61 -4.38
C PHE A 259 2.76 20.65 -4.83
N VAL A 260 4.03 20.27 -4.88
CA VAL A 260 5.13 21.21 -5.14
C VAL A 260 5.11 21.75 -6.58
N VAL A 261 4.71 20.95 -7.57
CA VAL A 261 4.56 21.37 -8.99
C VAL A 261 3.42 22.39 -9.22
N ASP A 262 2.50 22.47 -8.26
CA ASP A 262 1.43 23.47 -8.21
C ASP A 262 1.88 24.73 -7.46
N ARG A 263 2.82 24.58 -6.51
CA ARG A 263 3.43 25.66 -5.73
C ARG A 263 4.53 26.40 -6.50
N ASP A 264 5.24 25.73 -7.41
CA ASP A 264 6.33 26.30 -8.21
C ASP A 264 6.17 26.02 -9.72
N PRO A 265 5.71 27.01 -10.51
CA PRO A 265 5.53 26.87 -11.95
C PRO A 265 6.81 26.63 -12.76
N SER A 266 8.00 26.84 -12.17
CA SER A 266 9.28 26.60 -12.86
C SER A 266 9.57 25.12 -13.12
N THR A 267 8.76 24.23 -12.54
CA THR A 267 8.93 22.77 -12.64
C THR A 267 8.08 22.11 -13.74
N LYS A 268 7.43 22.87 -14.62
CA LYS A 268 6.58 22.34 -15.71
C LYS A 268 7.31 22.27 -17.06
N ASP A 269 7.04 21.25 -17.87
CA ASP A 269 7.65 21.00 -19.19
C ASP A 269 6.64 20.59 -20.29
N PHE A 270 7.18 20.25 -21.47
CA PHE A 270 6.44 19.91 -22.71
C PHE A 270 5.48 18.73 -22.58
N TYR A 271 5.74 17.77 -21.69
CA TYR A 271 4.88 16.59 -21.51
C TYR A 271 3.64 16.91 -20.67
N ASN A 272 3.54 18.13 -20.12
CA ASN A 272 2.35 18.60 -19.43
C ASN A 272 1.20 19.02 -20.39
N SER A 273 1.36 18.96 -21.73
CA SER A 273 0.36 19.54 -22.66
C SER A 273 0.10 18.81 -24.01
N TYR A 274 0.53 17.55 -24.20
CA TYR A 274 0.42 16.84 -25.49
C TYR A 274 -0.71 15.78 -25.55
N ASP A 275 -1.43 15.67 -26.70
CA ASP A 275 -2.49 14.67 -26.96
C ASP A 275 -2.25 13.88 -28.29
N PRO A 276 -1.99 12.56 -28.24
CA PRO A 276 -1.65 11.73 -29.41
C PRO A 276 -2.78 10.90 -30.07
N LEU A 277 -4.08 11.04 -29.76
CA LEU A 277 -5.08 10.02 -30.14
C LEU A 277 -6.30 10.50 -30.97
N THR A 278 -6.12 11.16 -32.11
CA THR A 278 -7.24 11.55 -33.00
C THR A 278 -7.61 10.46 -34.03
N ALA A 279 -8.89 10.06 -34.09
CA ALA A 279 -9.41 9.00 -34.98
C ALA A 279 -9.59 9.47 -36.44
N THR A 280 -9.58 8.53 -37.40
CA THR A 280 -9.58 8.85 -38.84
C THR A 280 -10.95 8.72 -39.52
N GLU A 281 -11.20 9.57 -40.52
CA GLU A 281 -12.48 9.66 -41.25
C GLU A 281 -12.93 8.36 -41.94
N ARG A 282 -12.00 7.42 -42.17
CA ARG A 282 -12.23 6.15 -42.87
C ARG A 282 -13.02 5.14 -42.04
N GLU A 283 -12.93 5.21 -40.71
CA GLU A 283 -13.58 4.28 -39.78
C GLU A 283 -15.06 4.62 -39.57
N VAL A 284 -15.37 5.92 -39.53
CA VAL A 284 -16.73 6.47 -39.42
C VAL A 284 -17.59 6.08 -40.64
N ALA A 285 -17.01 6.10 -41.83
CA ALA A 285 -17.73 5.80 -43.08
C ALA A 285 -18.11 4.31 -43.23
N ALA A 286 -17.33 3.39 -42.64
CA ALA A 286 -17.60 1.95 -42.72
C ALA A 286 -18.80 1.54 -41.85
N TYR A 287 -18.99 2.21 -40.71
CA TYR A 287 -20.08 1.92 -39.77
C TYR A 287 -21.45 2.39 -40.27
N GLU A 288 -21.52 3.60 -40.83
CA GLU A 288 -22.75 4.15 -41.41
C GLU A 288 -23.30 3.31 -42.58
N LYS A 289 -22.43 2.59 -43.30
CA LYS A 289 -22.81 1.67 -44.37
C LYS A 289 -23.46 0.39 -43.83
N TRP A 290 -23.00 -0.09 -42.68
CA TRP A 290 -23.51 -1.31 -42.04
C TRP A 290 -24.88 -1.08 -41.38
N LYS A 291 -25.06 0.06 -40.70
CA LYS A 291 -26.32 0.45 -40.03
C LYS A 291 -27.51 0.59 -40.98
N LYS A 292 -27.27 0.99 -42.24
CA LYS A 292 -28.31 1.14 -43.28
C LYS A 292 -28.91 -0.18 -43.78
N GLY A 293 -28.33 -1.33 -43.43
CA GLY A 293 -28.77 -2.65 -43.88
C GLY A 293 -29.75 -3.38 -42.95
N LEU A 294 -30.12 -2.79 -41.81
CA LEU A 294 -30.90 -3.45 -40.75
C LEU A 294 -32.41 -3.16 -40.82
N LYS A 295 -33.24 -4.13 -40.41
CA LYS A 295 -34.71 -4.00 -40.37
C LYS A 295 -35.19 -3.20 -39.14
N PRO A 296 -36.40 -2.60 -39.17
CA PRO A 296 -36.93 -1.80 -38.05
C PRO A 296 -37.07 -2.57 -36.73
N GLU A 297 -37.36 -3.86 -36.81
CA GLU A 297 -37.48 -4.75 -35.64
C GLU A 297 -36.10 -5.06 -35.00
N GLU A 298 -35.03 -5.05 -35.80
CA GLU A 298 -33.64 -5.23 -35.35
C GLU A 298 -33.06 -3.93 -34.75
N LEU A 299 -33.62 -2.77 -35.15
CA LEU A 299 -33.29 -1.45 -34.56
C LEU A 299 -33.87 -1.26 -33.15
N ALA A 300 -35.02 -1.88 -32.85
CA ALA A 300 -35.71 -1.73 -31.57
C ALA A 300 -35.05 -2.50 -30.41
N LEU A 301 -34.22 -3.51 -30.72
CA LEU A 301 -33.48 -4.32 -29.74
C LEU A 301 -32.15 -3.68 -29.29
N LEU A 302 -31.74 -2.54 -29.85
CA LEU A 302 -30.45 -1.89 -29.57
C LEU A 302 -30.36 -1.15 -28.22
N ASN A 303 -31.46 -0.99 -27.47
CA ASN A 303 -31.53 -0.05 -26.34
C ASN A 303 -32.02 -0.66 -25.01
N VAL A 304 -31.84 -1.95 -24.77
CA VAL A 304 -32.09 -2.54 -23.44
C VAL A 304 -30.75 -2.84 -22.78
N ASP A 305 -30.39 -1.98 -21.82
CA ASP A 305 -29.13 -2.04 -21.09
C ASP A 305 -29.35 -2.70 -19.73
N LEU A 306 -29.23 -4.03 -19.68
CA LEU A 306 -29.28 -4.80 -18.45
C LEU A 306 -27.99 -5.59 -18.32
N HIS A 307 -27.20 -5.19 -17.33
CA HIS A 307 -25.97 -5.85 -16.94
C HIS A 307 -26.26 -6.67 -15.68
N LEU A 308 -26.07 -8.00 -15.77
CA LEU A 308 -26.08 -8.87 -14.60
C LEU A 308 -24.66 -9.41 -14.40
N TYR A 309 -24.11 -9.18 -13.22
CA TYR A 309 -22.83 -9.70 -12.78
C TYR A 309 -23.09 -10.63 -11.59
N GLU A 310 -22.68 -11.89 -11.71
CA GLU A 310 -22.55 -12.83 -10.59
C GLU A 310 -21.06 -13.16 -10.48
N LEU A 311 -20.46 -12.85 -9.33
CA LEU A 311 -19.04 -13.05 -9.05
C LEU A 311 -18.91 -14.11 -7.96
N SER A 312 -18.30 -15.24 -8.27
CA SER A 312 -17.99 -16.24 -7.26
C SER A 312 -16.51 -16.20 -6.89
N PHE A 313 -16.23 -16.08 -5.60
CA PHE A 313 -14.89 -16.10 -5.03
C PHE A 313 -14.69 -17.37 -4.22
N LYS A 314 -13.48 -17.93 -4.33
CA LYS A 314 -13.06 -19.07 -3.55
C LYS A 314 -11.75 -18.77 -2.83
N ASN A 315 -11.73 -19.00 -1.52
CA ASN A 315 -10.50 -19.00 -0.75
C ASN A 315 -9.83 -20.38 -0.94
N ILE A 316 -8.74 -20.42 -1.69
CA ILE A 316 -8.00 -21.67 -1.95
C ILE A 316 -7.17 -22.07 -0.73
N GLY A 317 -6.79 -21.09 0.11
CA GLY A 317 -6.14 -21.32 1.39
C GLY A 317 -5.14 -20.21 1.76
N GLY A 318 -4.49 -20.40 2.91
CA GLY A 318 -3.50 -19.46 3.43
C GLY A 318 -4.13 -18.30 4.21
N LEU A 319 -3.74 -17.07 3.89
CA LEU A 319 -4.20 -15.86 4.58
C LEU A 319 -5.55 -15.38 4.05
N VAL A 320 -6.57 -15.39 4.91
CA VAL A 320 -7.84 -14.70 4.63
C VAL A 320 -7.60 -13.20 4.47
N MET A 321 -8.29 -12.59 3.51
CA MET A 321 -8.25 -11.14 3.27
C MET A 321 -9.65 -10.64 2.88
N PRO A 322 -9.96 -9.35 3.12
CA PRO A 322 -11.17 -8.73 2.59
C PRO A 322 -11.22 -8.81 1.07
N LEU A 323 -12.42 -9.02 0.50
CA LEU A 323 -12.64 -8.86 -0.93
C LEU A 323 -12.95 -7.39 -1.20
N ILE A 324 -12.20 -6.78 -2.11
CA ILE A 324 -12.44 -5.41 -2.54
C ILE A 324 -12.89 -5.48 -3.99
N LEU A 325 -14.17 -5.17 -4.21
CA LEU A 325 -14.77 -5.07 -5.54
C LEU A 325 -14.91 -3.59 -5.86
N GLU A 326 -14.30 -3.16 -6.96
CA GLU A 326 -14.61 -1.84 -7.52
C GLU A 326 -15.57 -2.05 -8.67
N TRP A 327 -16.79 -1.56 -8.48
CA TRP A 327 -17.79 -1.42 -9.52
C TRP A 327 -17.59 -0.05 -10.15
N GLU A 328 -17.22 -0.03 -11.43
CA GLU A 328 -17.26 1.19 -12.23
C GLU A 328 -18.53 1.17 -13.07
N TYR A 329 -19.47 2.05 -12.74
CA TYR A 329 -20.72 2.20 -13.49
C TYR A 329 -20.48 3.00 -14.78
N ALA A 330 -21.37 2.84 -15.75
CA ALA A 330 -21.25 3.48 -17.06
C ALA A 330 -21.27 5.02 -17.00
N ASP A 331 -21.83 5.61 -15.94
CA ASP A 331 -21.84 7.05 -15.69
C ASP A 331 -20.54 7.58 -15.03
N GLY A 332 -19.57 6.69 -14.80
CA GLY A 332 -18.30 7.01 -14.14
C GLY A 332 -18.40 7.08 -12.63
N THR A 333 -19.58 6.84 -12.05
CA THR A 333 -19.67 6.62 -10.60
C THR A 333 -18.96 5.32 -10.27
N LYS A 334 -18.17 5.37 -9.20
CA LYS A 334 -17.46 4.20 -8.68
C LYS A 334 -18.07 3.85 -7.35
N GLU A 335 -18.34 2.57 -7.19
CA GLU A 335 -18.71 2.01 -5.91
C GLU A 335 -17.65 0.97 -5.55
N VAL A 336 -16.97 1.22 -4.44
CA VAL A 336 -16.03 0.25 -3.89
C VAL A 336 -16.77 -0.50 -2.81
N GLU A 337 -17.12 -1.74 -3.11
CA GLU A 337 -17.66 -2.66 -2.13
C GLU A 337 -16.50 -3.36 -1.42
N ARG A 338 -16.47 -3.20 -0.09
CA ARG A 338 -15.46 -3.83 0.77
C ARG A 338 -16.15 -4.90 1.57
N ILE A 339 -15.99 -6.14 1.14
CA ILE A 339 -16.48 -7.29 1.88
C ILE A 339 -15.40 -7.66 2.90
N PRO A 340 -15.71 -7.60 4.20
CA PRO A 340 -14.73 -7.78 5.27
C PRO A 340 -14.24 -9.25 5.31
N ALA A 341 -13.04 -9.51 5.84
CA ALA A 341 -12.44 -10.85 5.84
C ALA A 341 -13.27 -11.89 6.61
N GLU A 342 -14.14 -11.44 7.50
CA GLU A 342 -15.07 -12.23 8.30
C GLU A 342 -16.07 -13.01 7.44
N ILE A 343 -16.26 -12.63 6.17
CA ILE A 343 -17.09 -13.37 5.22
C ILE A 343 -16.64 -14.84 5.07
N TRP A 344 -15.32 -15.09 5.18
CA TRP A 344 -14.73 -16.42 5.10
C TRP A 344 -15.01 -17.30 6.33
N ARG A 345 -15.63 -16.76 7.39
CA ARG A 345 -16.06 -17.57 8.56
C ARG A 345 -17.25 -18.48 8.26
N ILE A 346 -18.04 -18.13 7.24
CA ILE A 346 -19.31 -18.80 6.94
C ILE A 346 -19.12 -19.84 5.83
N SER A 347 -18.20 -19.60 4.89
CA SER A 347 -17.91 -20.47 3.76
C SER A 347 -16.57 -20.10 3.11
N ASP A 348 -15.86 -21.10 2.55
CA ASP A 348 -14.69 -20.89 1.69
C ASP A 348 -15.08 -20.49 0.24
N GLU A 349 -16.38 -20.48 -0.06
CA GLU A 349 -16.98 -20.08 -1.34
C GLU A 349 -18.06 -19.01 -1.10
N ILE A 350 -18.00 -17.91 -1.85
CA ILE A 350 -18.92 -16.76 -1.74
C ILE A 350 -19.38 -16.39 -3.16
N SER A 351 -20.69 -16.14 -3.34
CA SER A 351 -21.34 -15.83 -4.63
C SER A 351 -22.15 -14.55 -4.58
#